data_AF-A0A183EDN6-F1
#
_entry.id   AF-A0A183EDN6-F1
#
_cell.length_a   1.000
_cell.length_b   1.000
_cell.length_c   1.000
_cell.angle_alpha   90.00
_cell.angle_beta   90.00
_cell.angle_gamma   90.00
#
_symmetry.space_group_name_H-M   'P 1'
#
loop_
_entity.id
_entity.type
_entity.pdbx_description
1 polymer ?
#
loop_
_entity_poly.entity_id
_entity_poly.type
_entity_poly.pdbx_seq_one_letter_code
_entity_poly.pdbx_strand_id
1 'polypeptide(L)'
;MPEHFTGRSVLVHCTDGWDRTTQIVTLAKVIADPYYRTTEGFKNLIRRDWIDFGHKFADRMAFENSVSAEASPVFLQWLDCVHQLHHMHPDAFQFTLSYLTKLALHCYSGLFGTFLWNSNYERRNFKKANDDMETLSLWSFLNDSKPEFGNVIYDPRKSQRRLHISLRVEDMQIWKQVYVGPSVERLISVS
;
A
#
# COMPACT_ATOMS: atom_id res chain seq x y z
N MET A 1 -17.73 -5.00 36.39
CA MET A 1 -16.89 -3.79 36.31
C MET A 1 -16.77 -3.44 34.83
N PRO A 2 -17.17 -2.24 34.37
CA PRO A 2 -16.95 -1.86 32.99
C PRO A 2 -15.43 -1.72 32.76
N GLU A 3 -14.90 -2.37 31.74
CA GLU A 3 -13.50 -2.17 31.33
C GLU A 3 -13.31 -0.70 30.94
N HIS A 4 -12.56 0.05 31.75
CA HIS A 4 -12.15 1.40 31.38
C HIS A 4 -11.25 1.31 30.14
N PHE A 5 -11.68 1.93 29.04
CA PHE A 5 -10.88 2.05 27.83
C PHE A 5 -9.66 2.94 28.14
N THR A 6 -8.49 2.33 28.35
CA THR A 6 -7.22 3.03 28.67
C THR A 6 -6.50 3.53 27.42
N GLY A 7 -7.24 4.09 26.47
CA GLY A 7 -6.67 4.68 25.25
C GLY A 7 -6.01 6.03 25.53
N ARG A 8 -4.88 6.31 24.88
CA ARG A 8 -4.26 7.65 24.83
C ARG A 8 -4.25 8.13 23.39
N SER A 9 -4.64 9.39 23.16
CA SER A 9 -4.49 10.04 21.86
C SER A 9 -3.02 10.32 21.58
N VAL A 10 -2.60 10.13 20.33
CA VAL A 10 -1.22 10.33 19.89
C VAL A 10 -1.23 11.24 18.66
N LEU A 11 -0.37 12.26 18.64
CA LEU A 11 -0.05 13.04 17.46
C LEU A 11 1.22 12.48 16.83
N VAL A 12 1.16 12.13 15.55
CA VAL A 12 2.32 11.64 14.78
C VAL A 12 2.70 12.72 13.77
N HIS A 13 3.95 13.17 13.81
CA HIS A 13 4.50 14.05 12.78
C HIS A 13 5.98 13.71 12.53
N CYS A 14 6.47 14.19 11.39
CA CYS A 14 7.88 14.20 11.03
C CYS A 14 8.18 15.63 10.54
N THR A 15 9.06 15.79 9.54
CA THR A 15 9.32 17.09 8.90
C THR A 15 8.08 17.59 8.15
N ASP A 16 7.76 16.98 7.00
CA ASP A 16 6.67 17.46 6.12
C ASP A 16 5.36 16.70 6.26
N GLY A 17 5.39 15.54 6.94
CA GLY A 17 4.18 14.79 7.28
C GLY A 17 3.63 13.84 6.21
N TRP A 18 4.21 13.77 5.00
CA TRP A 18 3.69 12.94 3.91
C TRP A 18 4.47 11.62 3.66
N ASP A 19 5.62 11.41 4.33
CA ASP A 19 6.44 10.20 4.18
C ASP A 19 6.35 9.29 5.42
N ARG A 20 7.26 9.46 6.38
CA ARG A 20 7.36 8.63 7.60
C ARG A 20 6.10 8.71 8.48
N THR A 21 5.48 9.88 8.56
CA THR A 21 4.20 10.04 9.27
C THR A 21 3.13 9.12 8.66
N THR A 22 2.99 9.13 7.33
CA THR A 22 2.03 8.29 6.61
C THR A 22 2.34 6.81 6.82
N GLN A 23 3.61 6.40 6.73
CA GLN A 23 4.05 5.02 7.03
C GLN A 23 3.59 4.58 8.42
N ILE A 24 3.90 5.36 9.46
CA ILE A 24 3.60 5.02 10.85
C ILE A 24 2.09 4.98 11.09
N VAL A 25 1.36 6.01 10.65
CA VAL A 25 -0.09 6.14 10.86
C VAL A 25 -0.84 4.99 10.17
N THR A 26 -0.51 4.69 8.92
CA THR A 26 -1.23 3.66 8.16
C THR A 26 -0.85 2.25 8.59
N LEU A 27 0.41 2.00 8.98
CA LEU A 27 0.80 0.72 9.56
C LEU A 27 0.10 0.47 10.91
N ALA A 28 0.04 1.48 11.77
CA ALA A 28 -0.69 1.39 13.04
C ALA A 28 -2.18 1.08 12.83
N LYS A 29 -2.80 1.67 11.81
CA LYS A 29 -4.19 1.38 11.40
C LYS A 29 -4.36 -0.06 10.95
N VAL A 30 -3.46 -0.61 10.12
CA VAL A 30 -3.49 -2.02 9.67
C VAL A 30 -3.36 -2.99 10.87
N ILE A 31 -2.47 -2.66 11.82
CA ILE A 31 -2.26 -3.47 13.03
C ILE A 31 -3.49 -3.44 13.94
N ALA A 32 -4.10 -2.27 14.13
CA ALA A 32 -5.13 -2.06 15.14
C ALA A 32 -6.54 -2.42 14.66
N ASP A 33 -6.88 -2.13 13.40
CA ASP A 33 -8.24 -2.17 12.91
C ASP A 33 -8.39 -3.24 11.79
N PRO A 34 -9.21 -4.29 12.01
CA PRO A 34 -9.50 -5.33 11.01
C PRO A 34 -10.05 -4.81 9.69
N TYR A 35 -10.74 -3.66 9.69
CA TYR A 35 -11.27 -3.09 8.46
C TYR A 35 -10.18 -2.88 7.41
N TYR A 36 -9.02 -2.35 7.80
CA TYR A 36 -7.91 -2.08 6.87
C TYR A 36 -7.16 -3.34 6.41
N ARG A 37 -7.56 -4.53 6.89
CA ARG A 37 -7.08 -5.83 6.40
C ARG A 37 -8.04 -6.48 5.41
N THR A 38 -9.22 -5.89 5.21
CA THR A 38 -10.10 -6.20 4.07
C THR A 38 -9.55 -5.55 2.80
N THR A 39 -9.88 -6.09 1.63
CA THR A 39 -9.39 -5.53 0.36
C THR A 39 -9.92 -4.11 0.15
N GLU A 40 -11.20 -3.88 0.45
CA GLU A 40 -11.81 -2.55 0.37
C GLU A 40 -11.23 -1.57 1.40
N GLY A 41 -11.06 -2.01 2.65
CA GLY A 41 -10.45 -1.14 3.66
C GLY A 41 -9.00 -0.80 3.35
N PHE A 42 -8.22 -1.73 2.83
CA PHE A 42 -6.84 -1.48 2.42
C PHE A 42 -6.76 -0.50 1.23
N LYS A 43 -7.65 -0.65 0.24
CA LYS A 43 -7.82 0.31 -0.88
C LYS A 43 -8.13 1.73 -0.34
N ASN A 44 -9.08 1.83 0.59
CA ASN A 44 -9.45 3.11 1.19
C ASN A 44 -8.35 3.72 2.06
N LEU A 45 -7.57 2.91 2.76
CA LEU A 45 -6.40 3.36 3.51
C LEU A 45 -5.37 4.01 2.58
N ILE A 46 -5.05 3.36 1.46
CA ILE A 46 -4.10 3.90 0.47
C ILE A 46 -4.67 5.16 -0.17
N ARG A 47 -5.92 5.13 -0.62
CA ARG A 47 -6.55 6.29 -1.25
C ARG A 47 -6.54 7.50 -0.33
N ARG A 48 -7.01 7.35 0.90
CA ARG A 48 -7.14 8.46 1.83
C ARG A 48 -5.77 8.90 2.35
N ASP A 49 -5.05 8.02 3.02
CA ASP A 49 -3.89 8.41 3.81
C ASP A 49 -2.63 8.59 2.97
N TRP A 50 -2.51 7.92 1.81
CA TRP A 50 -1.37 8.10 0.92
C TRP A 50 -1.66 9.08 -0.21
N ILE A 51 -2.73 8.86 -0.97
CA ILE A 51 -3.01 9.69 -2.16
C ILE A 51 -3.63 11.03 -1.76
N ASP A 52 -4.72 11.02 -0.99
CA ASP A 52 -5.46 12.25 -0.70
C ASP A 52 -4.72 13.19 0.25
N PHE A 53 -3.94 12.64 1.18
CA PHE A 53 -3.08 13.38 2.11
C PHE A 53 -1.74 13.81 1.48
N GLY A 54 -1.50 13.52 0.20
CA GLY A 54 -0.44 14.16 -0.59
C GLY A 54 0.94 13.52 -0.44
N HIS A 55 1.03 12.20 -0.32
CA HIS A 55 2.31 11.53 -0.55
C HIS A 55 2.78 11.84 -1.98
N LYS A 56 4.03 12.28 -2.10
CA LYS A 56 4.63 12.73 -3.36
C LYS A 56 5.03 11.57 -4.27
N PHE A 57 4.05 10.81 -4.76
CA PHE A 57 4.33 9.61 -5.56
C PHE A 57 5.21 9.88 -6.78
N ALA A 58 4.96 10.96 -7.53
CA ALA A 58 5.74 11.29 -8.73
C ALA A 58 7.20 11.60 -8.39
N ASP A 59 7.45 12.39 -7.35
CA ASP A 59 8.81 12.74 -6.90
C ASP A 59 9.56 11.50 -6.36
N ARG A 60 8.87 10.68 -5.57
CA ARG A 60 9.46 9.52 -4.87
C ARG A 60 9.74 8.34 -5.81
N MET A 61 8.92 8.18 -6.85
CA MET A 61 9.05 7.09 -7.83
C MET A 61 9.95 7.45 -9.02
N ALA A 62 10.38 8.71 -9.14
CA ALA A 62 11.20 9.21 -10.25
C ALA A 62 10.58 8.94 -11.63
N PHE A 63 9.26 9.17 -11.78
CA PHE A 63 8.58 9.01 -13.08
C PHE A 63 9.07 10.00 -14.14
N GLU A 64 9.62 11.15 -13.70
CA GLU A 64 10.34 12.05 -14.59
C GLU A 64 11.78 11.53 -14.71
N ASN A 65 12.27 11.30 -15.94
CA ASN A 65 13.56 10.70 -16.32
C ASN A 65 14.84 11.40 -15.78
N SER A 66 14.74 12.27 -14.78
CA SER A 66 15.86 12.76 -14.01
C SER A 66 16.01 11.91 -12.76
N VAL A 67 17.23 11.50 -12.42
CA VAL A 67 17.55 10.93 -11.11
C VAL A 67 17.26 12.02 -10.07
N SER A 68 16.00 12.11 -9.64
CA SER A 68 15.58 13.11 -8.67
C SER A 68 16.26 12.79 -7.36
N ALA A 69 16.89 13.80 -6.74
CA ALA A 69 17.42 13.67 -5.39
C ALA A 69 16.34 13.32 -4.35
N GLU A 70 15.07 13.45 -4.73
CA GLU A 70 13.92 13.10 -3.91
C GLU A 70 13.45 11.64 -4.06
N ALA A 71 14.03 10.86 -4.99
CA ALA A 71 13.64 9.47 -5.21
C ALA A 71 13.88 8.62 -3.96
N SER A 72 12.84 7.91 -3.50
CA SER A 72 12.93 7.10 -2.28
C SER A 72 11.81 6.06 -2.22
N PRO A 73 12.09 4.81 -1.80
CA PRO A 73 11.11 3.72 -1.80
C PRO A 73 10.13 3.77 -0.60
N VAL A 74 9.62 4.94 -0.24
CA VAL A 74 8.81 5.16 0.98
C VAL A 74 7.54 4.30 1.00
N PHE A 75 6.78 4.31 -0.10
CA PHE A 75 5.57 3.49 -0.22
C PHE A 75 5.90 1.99 -0.28
N LEU A 76 6.99 1.62 -0.98
CA LEU A 76 7.43 0.23 -1.08
C LEU A 76 7.86 -0.34 0.27
N GLN A 77 8.59 0.45 1.08
CA GLN A 77 8.95 0.09 2.46
C GLN A 77 7.71 -0.16 3.32
N TRP A 78 6.65 0.64 3.14
CA TRP A 78 5.39 0.40 3.85
C TRP A 78 4.70 -0.88 3.40
N LEU A 79 4.67 -1.14 2.09
CA LEU A 79 4.14 -2.41 1.56
C LEU A 79 4.94 -3.61 2.07
N ASP A 80 6.26 -3.48 2.22
CA ASP A 80 7.11 -4.51 2.83
C ASP A 80 6.69 -4.77 4.28
N CYS A 81 6.49 -3.72 5.09
CA CYS A 81 5.94 -3.88 6.44
C CYS A 81 4.60 -4.62 6.44
N VAL A 82 3.71 -4.36 5.49
CA VAL A 82 2.45 -5.11 5.33
C VAL A 82 2.71 -6.56 4.91
N HIS A 83 3.70 -6.82 4.05
CA HIS A 83 4.15 -8.18 3.69
C HIS A 83 4.63 -8.94 4.93
N GLN A 84 5.43 -8.31 5.82
CA GLN A 84 5.86 -8.94 7.07
C GLN A 84 4.65 -9.29 7.97
N LEU A 85 3.67 -8.38 8.09
CA LEU A 85 2.46 -8.63 8.86
C LEU A 85 1.62 -9.76 8.25
N HIS A 86 1.50 -9.81 6.93
CA HIS A 86 0.77 -10.86 6.22
C HIS A 86 1.43 -12.22 6.42
N HIS A 87 2.76 -12.29 6.35
CA HIS A 87 3.52 -13.51 6.62
C HIS A 87 3.35 -14.00 8.07
N MET A 88 3.36 -13.08 9.05
CA MET A 88 3.14 -13.44 10.46
C MET A 88 1.70 -13.85 10.77
N HIS A 89 0.71 -13.34 10.02
CA HIS A 89 -0.71 -13.59 10.24
C HIS A 89 -1.44 -13.97 8.94
N PRO A 90 -1.23 -15.19 8.41
CA PRO A 90 -1.71 -15.58 7.09
C PRO A 90 -3.24 -15.58 6.94
N ASP A 91 -3.99 -15.73 8.03
CA ASP A 91 -5.45 -15.76 8.07
C ASP A 91 -6.08 -14.38 8.39
N ALA A 92 -5.26 -13.35 8.59
CA ALA A 92 -5.71 -12.04 9.06
C ALA A 92 -6.07 -11.04 7.95
N PHE A 93 -5.72 -11.32 6.71
CA PHE A 93 -5.88 -10.42 5.56
C PHE A 93 -6.77 -11.05 4.50
N GLN A 94 -7.75 -10.28 3.98
CA GLN A 94 -8.67 -10.75 2.94
C GLN A 94 -7.97 -10.92 1.58
N PHE A 95 -6.91 -10.16 1.34
CA PHE A 95 -6.14 -10.21 0.10
C PHE A 95 -4.92 -11.13 0.24
N THR A 96 -4.44 -11.68 -0.89
CA THR A 96 -3.27 -12.55 -0.93
C THR A 96 -1.95 -11.76 -1.03
N LEU A 97 -0.81 -12.44 -0.83
CA LEU A 97 0.51 -11.87 -1.16
C LEU A 97 0.65 -11.54 -2.66
N SER A 98 -0.07 -12.24 -3.53
CA SER A 98 -0.10 -11.93 -4.97
C SER A 98 -0.74 -10.56 -5.24
N TYR A 99 -1.85 -10.24 -4.55
CA TYR A 99 -2.46 -8.91 -4.60
C TYR A 99 -1.44 -7.83 -4.19
N LEU A 100 -0.78 -8.04 -3.04
CA LEU A 100 0.19 -7.09 -2.49
C LEU A 100 1.41 -6.91 -3.42
N THR A 101 1.88 -8.00 -4.04
CA THR A 101 3.00 -7.98 -4.99
C THR A 101 2.64 -7.22 -6.27
N LYS A 102 1.43 -7.46 -6.81
CA LYS A 102 0.95 -6.73 -8.00
C LYS A 102 0.72 -5.25 -7.70
N LEU A 103 0.26 -4.91 -6.51
CA LEU A 103 0.21 -3.53 -6.05
C LEU A 103 1.61 -2.91 -6.04
N ALA A 104 2.59 -3.53 -5.38
CA ALA A 104 3.98 -3.03 -5.33
C ALA A 104 4.58 -2.82 -6.73
N LEU A 105 4.40 -3.79 -7.63
CA LEU A 105 4.86 -3.70 -9.01
C LEU A 105 4.22 -2.53 -9.76
N HIS A 106 2.90 -2.43 -9.70
CA HIS A 106 2.17 -1.45 -10.52
C HIS A 106 2.24 -0.02 -9.96
N CYS A 107 2.70 0.14 -8.72
CA CYS A 107 3.11 1.43 -8.20
C CYS A 107 4.24 2.06 -9.00
N TYR A 108 5.17 1.28 -9.55
CA TYR A 108 6.32 1.79 -10.31
C TYR A 108 6.18 1.60 -11.83
N SER A 109 5.14 0.91 -12.29
CA SER A 109 5.01 0.53 -13.71
C SER A 109 4.63 1.66 -14.66
N GLY A 110 4.06 2.77 -14.15
CA GLY A 110 3.48 3.83 -14.98
C GLY A 110 2.21 3.44 -15.76
N LEU A 111 1.75 2.18 -15.66
CA LEU A 111 0.62 1.66 -16.45
C LEU A 111 -0.75 2.20 -15.99
N PHE A 112 -0.87 2.58 -14.71
CA PHE A 112 -2.13 3.01 -14.12
C PHE A 112 -2.02 4.44 -13.59
N GLY A 113 -3.11 5.19 -13.72
CA GLY A 113 -3.24 6.54 -13.18
C GLY A 113 -3.39 6.62 -11.67
N THR A 114 -3.22 5.51 -10.93
CA THR A 114 -3.48 5.53 -9.48
C THR A 114 -2.42 6.32 -8.71
N PHE A 115 -1.15 6.28 -9.12
CA PHE A 115 -0.01 6.82 -8.36
C PHE A 115 0.84 7.83 -9.16
N LEU A 116 0.30 8.45 -10.21
CA LEU A 116 1.09 9.29 -11.13
C LEU A 116 1.40 10.71 -10.64
N TRP A 117 0.78 11.18 -9.56
CA TRP A 117 0.84 12.59 -9.16
C TRP A 117 1.20 12.75 -7.68
N ASN A 118 1.77 13.91 -7.32
CA ASN A 118 2.10 14.23 -5.94
C ASN A 118 0.90 14.77 -5.15
N SER A 119 -0.15 15.21 -5.85
CA SER A 119 -1.34 15.75 -5.21
C SER A 119 -2.62 15.58 -6.03
N ASN A 120 -3.76 15.62 -5.35
CA ASN A 120 -5.07 15.73 -6.00
C ASN A 120 -5.25 17.04 -6.79
N TYR A 121 -4.45 18.07 -6.49
CA TYR A 121 -4.44 19.30 -7.28
C TYR A 121 -3.83 19.05 -8.66
N GLU A 122 -2.63 18.47 -8.71
CA GLU A 122 -1.95 18.08 -9.96
C GLU A 122 -2.81 17.12 -10.78
N ARG A 123 -3.37 16.09 -10.15
CA ARG A 123 -4.26 15.13 -10.81
C ARG A 123 -5.45 15.80 -11.50
N ARG A 124 -6.10 16.76 -10.83
CA ARG A 124 -7.25 17.49 -11.40
C ARG A 124 -6.83 18.41 -12.54
N ASN A 125 -5.70 19.09 -12.41
CA ASN A 125 -5.18 19.96 -13.46
C ASN A 125 -4.80 19.15 -14.71
N PHE A 126 -4.16 18.00 -14.54
CA PHE A 126 -3.85 17.09 -15.64
C PHE A 126 -5.12 16.66 -16.38
N LYS A 127 -6.16 16.22 -15.65
CA LYS A 127 -7.44 15.83 -16.25
C LYS A 127 -8.12 16.98 -17.01
N LYS A 128 -8.11 18.19 -16.45
CA LYS A 128 -8.66 19.38 -17.13
C LYS A 128 -7.92 19.74 -18.42
N ALA A 129 -6.59 19.55 -18.43
CA ALA A 129 -5.76 19.84 -19.59
C ALA A 129 -5.84 18.75 -20.68
N ASN A 130 -6.25 17.53 -20.31
CA ASN A 130 -6.29 16.36 -21.18
C ASN A 130 -7.66 15.67 -21.06
N ASP A 131 -8.74 16.38 -21.42
CA ASP A 131 -10.12 15.94 -21.21
C ASP A 131 -10.43 14.60 -21.92
N ASP A 132 -9.77 14.34 -23.06
CA ASP A 132 -9.92 13.10 -23.83
C ASP A 132 -9.07 11.92 -23.29
N MET A 133 -8.14 12.19 -22.36
CA MET A 133 -7.18 11.19 -21.89
C MET A 133 -7.67 10.53 -20.60
N GLU A 134 -8.14 9.29 -20.71
CA GLU A 134 -8.47 8.46 -19.55
C GLU A 134 -7.27 7.62 -19.10
N THR A 135 -7.01 7.63 -17.79
CA THR A 135 -6.03 6.73 -17.17
C THR A 135 -6.72 5.51 -16.58
N LEU A 136 -6.15 4.32 -16.76
CA LEU A 136 -6.64 3.11 -16.11
C LEU A 136 -6.49 3.18 -14.59
N SER A 137 -7.47 2.64 -13.87
CA SER A 137 -7.44 2.50 -12.42
C SER A 137 -6.81 1.16 -12.02
N LEU A 138 -5.75 1.19 -11.19
CA LEU A 138 -5.17 -0.03 -10.64
C LEU A 138 -6.20 -0.85 -9.85
N TRP A 139 -7.17 -0.20 -9.22
CA TRP A 139 -8.21 -0.87 -8.44
C TRP A 139 -9.14 -1.70 -9.32
N SER A 140 -9.32 -1.32 -10.59
CA SER A 140 -10.07 -2.12 -11.56
C SER A 140 -9.28 -3.35 -12.00
N PHE A 141 -7.95 -3.28 -12.01
CA PHE A 141 -7.08 -4.43 -12.28
C PHE A 141 -7.01 -5.39 -11.08
N LEU A 142 -6.83 -4.84 -9.87
CA LEU A 142 -6.84 -5.51 -8.58
C LEU A 142 -8.27 -5.76 -8.09
N ASN A 143 -9.02 -6.49 -8.90
CA ASN A 143 -10.42 -6.79 -8.65
C ASN A 143 -10.58 -8.03 -7.76
N ASP A 144 -11.40 -7.91 -6.71
CA ASP A 144 -11.66 -8.95 -5.73
C ASP A 144 -12.42 -10.16 -6.33
N SER A 145 -13.03 -10.01 -7.52
CA SER A 145 -13.61 -11.13 -8.26
C SER A 145 -12.57 -12.11 -8.79
N LYS A 146 -11.30 -11.71 -8.85
CA LYS A 146 -10.20 -12.56 -9.31
C LYS A 146 -9.74 -13.48 -8.17
N PRO A 147 -9.84 -14.81 -8.33
CA PRO A 147 -9.57 -15.76 -7.24
C PRO A 147 -8.12 -15.71 -6.74
N GLU A 148 -7.15 -15.31 -7.57
CA GLU A 148 -5.75 -15.17 -7.17
C GLU A 148 -5.51 -14.05 -6.15
N PHE A 149 -6.45 -13.11 -6.00
CA PHE A 149 -6.34 -11.98 -5.08
C PHE A 149 -7.10 -12.19 -3.77
N GLY A 150 -8.03 -13.14 -3.71
CA GLY A 150 -8.77 -13.48 -2.50
C GLY A 150 -8.05 -14.53 -1.65
N ASN A 151 -7.89 -14.26 -0.36
CA ASN A 151 -7.30 -15.20 0.59
C ASN A 151 -8.36 -16.15 1.15
N VAL A 152 -8.31 -17.42 0.74
CA VAL A 152 -9.31 -18.44 1.13
C VAL A 152 -9.25 -18.81 2.61
N ILE A 153 -8.12 -18.58 3.29
CA ILE A 153 -7.98 -18.85 4.72
C ILE A 153 -8.30 -17.62 5.58
N TYR A 154 -8.69 -16.49 4.98
CA TYR A 154 -9.10 -15.31 5.72
C TYR A 154 -10.33 -15.60 6.59
N ASP A 155 -10.21 -15.37 7.89
CA ASP A 155 -11.33 -15.50 8.83
C ASP A 155 -11.62 -14.15 9.51
N PRO A 156 -12.68 -13.44 9.10
CA PRO A 156 -13.01 -12.14 9.68
C PRO A 156 -13.33 -12.25 11.17
N ARG A 157 -13.80 -13.40 11.68
CA ARG A 157 -14.17 -13.56 13.09
C ARG A 157 -12.93 -13.66 13.99
N LYS A 158 -11.89 -14.36 13.52
CA LYS A 158 -10.60 -14.47 14.24
C LYS A 158 -9.76 -13.20 14.10
N SER A 159 -9.93 -12.50 12.98
CA SER A 159 -9.17 -11.29 12.65
C SER A 159 -9.59 -10.04 13.42
N GLN A 160 -10.59 -10.10 14.30
CA GLN A 160 -11.14 -8.90 14.98
C GLN A 160 -10.18 -8.20 15.94
N ARG A 161 -9.13 -8.88 16.40
CA ARG A 161 -8.17 -8.32 17.36
C ARG A 161 -7.03 -7.60 16.65
N ARG A 162 -6.35 -6.73 17.40
CA ARG A 162 -5.07 -6.14 16.97
C ARG A 162 -4.06 -7.23 16.67
N LEU A 163 -3.23 -7.02 15.64
CA LEU A 163 -2.13 -7.93 15.32
C LEU A 163 -1.04 -7.85 16.40
N HIS A 164 -0.51 -9.02 16.78
CA HIS A 164 0.72 -9.11 17.55
C HIS A 164 1.92 -8.97 16.60
N ILE A 165 2.97 -8.24 16.99
CA ILE A 165 4.12 -8.00 16.11
C ILE A 165 5.36 -8.62 16.74
N SER A 166 6.14 -9.36 15.97
CA SER A 166 7.52 -9.66 16.32
C SER A 166 8.45 -8.67 15.62
N LEU A 167 9.42 -8.14 16.36
CA LEU A 167 10.45 -7.23 15.84
C LEU A 167 11.82 -7.91 15.78
N ARG A 168 11.88 -9.23 15.98
CA ARG A 168 13.13 -9.97 15.88
C ARG A 168 13.56 -10.07 14.42
N VAL A 169 14.83 -9.83 14.16
CA VAL A 169 15.39 -9.88 12.80
C VAL A 169 15.24 -11.28 12.20
N GLU A 170 15.32 -12.33 13.02
CA GLU A 170 15.13 -13.73 12.60
C GLU A 170 13.72 -14.04 12.08
N ASP A 171 12.72 -13.27 12.51
CA ASP A 171 11.33 -13.44 12.08
C ASP A 171 11.05 -12.70 10.75
N MET A 172 11.96 -11.81 10.30
CA MET A 172 11.79 -11.04 9.07
C MET A 172 12.12 -11.87 7.83
N GLN A 173 11.29 -11.74 6.80
CA GLN A 173 11.46 -12.44 5.53
C GLN A 173 11.73 -11.48 4.38
N ILE A 174 12.73 -11.77 3.56
CA ILE A 174 12.95 -11.02 2.32
C ILE A 174 11.76 -11.25 1.39
N TRP A 175 11.14 -10.17 0.89
CA TRP A 175 10.06 -10.24 -0.08
C TRP A 175 10.58 -10.59 -1.49
N LYS A 176 10.93 -11.86 -1.69
CA LYS A 176 11.63 -12.36 -2.88
C LYS A 176 10.92 -12.03 -4.19
N GLN A 177 9.59 -12.02 -4.21
CA GLN A 177 8.80 -11.74 -5.40
C GLN A 177 8.99 -10.31 -5.91
N VAL A 178 9.34 -9.37 -5.03
CA VAL A 178 9.63 -7.98 -5.37
C VAL A 178 11.13 -7.76 -5.58
N TYR A 179 11.97 -8.29 -4.68
CA TYR A 179 13.40 -7.95 -4.65
C TYR A 179 14.32 -8.93 -5.41
N VAL A 180 13.84 -10.15 -5.71
CA VAL A 180 14.64 -11.23 -6.29
C VAL A 180 14.01 -11.77 -7.58
N GLY A 181 12.86 -11.22 -8.01
CA GLY A 181 12.14 -11.64 -9.21
C GLY A 181 12.92 -11.40 -10.50
N PRO A 182 12.61 -12.12 -11.60
CA PRO A 182 13.17 -11.81 -12.91
C PRO A 182 12.81 -10.37 -13.29
N SER A 183 13.73 -9.65 -13.94
CA SER A 183 13.62 -8.25 -14.34
C SER A 183 12.18 -7.87 -14.69
N VAL A 184 11.66 -6.77 -14.12
CA VAL A 184 10.29 -6.25 -14.27
C VAL A 184 9.75 -6.33 -15.72
N GLU A 185 10.62 -6.16 -16.70
CA GLU A 185 10.38 -6.38 -18.14
C GLU A 185 9.69 -7.73 -18.48
N ARG A 186 10.08 -8.84 -17.82
CA ARG A 186 9.53 -10.18 -18.06
C ARG A 186 8.13 -10.41 -17.46
N LEU A 187 7.71 -9.58 -16.51
CA LEU A 187 6.38 -9.67 -15.90
C LEU A 187 5.34 -8.82 -16.64
N ILE A 188 5.80 -7.90 -17.50
CA ILE A 188 4.97 -7.01 -18.32
C ILE A 188 4.82 -7.58 -19.75
N SER A 189 5.78 -8.39 -20.22
CA SER A 189 5.66 -9.14 -21.46
C SER A 189 4.76 -10.38 -21.30
N VAL A 190 3.45 -10.19 -21.35
CA VAL A 190 2.53 -11.27 -21.73
C VAL A 190 2.44 -11.24 -23.25
N SER A 191 3.27 -12.04 -23.90
CA SER A 191 3.11 -12.47 -25.30
C SER A 191 2.43 -13.83 -25.33
#